data_AF-A0A6L8IP37-F1
#
_entry.id   AF-A0A6L8IP37-F1
#
_cell.length_a   1.000
_cell.length_b   1.000
_cell.length_c   1.000
_cell.angle_alpha   90.00
_cell.angle_beta   90.00
_cell.angle_gamma   90.00
#
_symmetry.space_group_name_H-M   'P 1'
#
loop_
_entity.id
_entity.type
_entity.pdbx_description
1 polymer ?
#
loop_
_entity_poly.entity_id
_entity_poly.type
_entity_poly.pdbx_seq_one_letter_code
_entity_poly.pdbx_strand_id
1 'polypeptide(L)'
;MGRASPTYADRLQKALFERLDEAGPALHFAPVYYENLLSPNQSRVWKACSRTLRWTRLRRFGLFFLADAGALESRKSEPDSAYTRVQIRIAQTLYEACRTTGPNSPLVLIAHSLGCQILSNYLWDAQKYLKHGRSNVGIWTDPKQYASDITDSGTLSHDELAFMAGHTLRYLYTTGCNIPMFVAGHDQSAIEPISPPNANFKWHNFYDKDDPLGWPLSILSPSYAKLVSDHQVNASGGWLAWLLASWNPLSHGRYWQDKDVLAPLRDDVASLL
;
A
#
# COMPACT_ATOMS: atom_id res chain seq x y z
N MET A 1 13.71 10.34 -7.32
CA MET A 1 12.38 10.00 -7.85
C MET A 1 12.42 8.57 -8.36
N GLY A 2 11.42 7.78 -7.98
CA GLY A 2 11.23 6.39 -8.42
C GLY A 2 11.63 5.33 -7.41
N ARG A 3 12.59 5.57 -6.50
CA ARG A 3 12.94 4.61 -5.43
C ARG A 3 12.40 5.04 -4.08
N ALA A 4 11.83 4.11 -3.33
CA ALA A 4 11.57 4.32 -1.91
C ALA A 4 12.89 4.26 -1.09
N SER A 5 12.99 5.09 -0.07
CA SER A 5 14.04 4.98 0.97
C SER A 5 13.60 3.94 2.01
N PRO A 6 14.50 3.19 2.67
CA PRO A 6 14.13 2.39 3.85
C PRO A 6 13.43 3.21 4.94
N THR A 7 13.75 4.51 5.03
CA THR A 7 13.20 5.48 5.97
C THR A 7 12.01 6.27 5.43
N TYR A 8 11.31 5.76 4.40
CA TYR A 8 10.25 6.51 3.73
C TYR A 8 9.08 6.89 4.66
N ALA A 9 8.83 6.08 5.70
CA ALA A 9 7.73 6.27 6.64
C ALA A 9 8.09 7.15 7.86
N ASP A 10 9.37 7.41 8.13
CA ASP A 10 9.84 8.09 9.35
C ASP A 10 9.15 9.44 9.57
N ARG A 11 8.91 10.20 8.50
CA ARG A 11 8.23 11.50 8.58
C ARG A 11 6.77 11.37 8.98
N LEU A 12 6.06 10.39 8.41
CA LEU A 12 4.67 10.10 8.76
C LEU A 12 4.59 9.64 10.21
N GLN A 13 5.46 8.71 10.60
CA GLN A 13 5.56 8.22 11.98
C GLN A 13 5.79 9.38 12.94
N LYS A 14 6.84 10.19 12.72
CA LYS A 14 7.14 11.35 13.56
C LYS A 14 5.94 12.30 13.66
N ALA A 15 5.33 12.65 12.53
CA ALA A 15 4.18 13.56 12.50
C ALA A 15 2.94 13.01 13.23
N LEU A 16 2.74 11.69 13.21
CA LEU A 16 1.64 11.02 13.90
C LEU A 16 1.91 10.95 15.41
N PHE A 17 3.09 10.52 15.82
CA PHE A 17 3.47 10.44 17.24
C PHE A 17 3.48 11.82 17.91
N GLU A 18 4.00 12.86 17.24
CA GLU A 18 3.95 14.25 17.73
C GLU A 18 2.51 14.78 17.91
N ARG A 19 1.52 14.17 17.27
CA ARG A 19 0.11 14.59 17.32
C ARG A 19 -0.74 13.75 18.27
N LEU A 20 -0.23 12.60 18.73
CA LEU A 20 -0.93 11.68 19.63
C LEU A 20 -0.52 11.86 21.10
N ASP A 21 0.47 12.72 21.39
CA ASP A 21 0.96 13.05 22.73
C ASP A 21 1.09 11.81 23.64
N GLU A 22 0.35 11.78 24.76
CA GLU A 22 0.41 10.72 25.78
C GLU A 22 -0.11 9.35 25.31
N ALA A 23 -0.90 9.29 24.22
CA ALA A 23 -1.41 8.03 23.66
C ALA A 23 -0.40 7.35 22.71
N GLY A 24 0.60 8.09 22.22
CA GLY A 24 1.63 7.60 21.30
C GLY A 24 2.36 6.31 21.75
N PRO A 25 2.73 6.13 23.03
CA PRO A 25 3.40 4.91 23.50
C PRO A 25 2.61 3.61 23.33
N ALA A 26 1.28 3.67 23.24
CA ALA A 26 0.43 2.49 23.02
C ALA A 26 0.36 2.07 21.54
N LEU A 27 0.85 2.91 20.61
CA LEU A 27 0.81 2.66 19.18
C LEU A 27 2.04 1.88 18.71
N HIS A 28 1.81 0.69 18.15
CA HIS A 28 2.83 -0.01 17.36
C HIS A 28 2.78 0.48 15.90
N PHE A 29 3.91 1.00 15.39
CA PHE A 29 4.04 1.48 14.01
C PHE A 29 5.12 0.68 13.28
N ALA A 30 4.77 0.05 12.15
CA ALA A 30 5.68 -0.79 11.37
C ALA A 30 5.58 -0.48 9.86
N PRO A 31 6.69 -0.05 9.21
CA PRO A 31 6.70 0.19 7.78
C PRO A 31 6.99 -1.09 6.96
N VAL A 32 6.33 -1.24 5.82
CA VAL A 32 6.56 -2.33 4.87
C VAL A 32 7.52 -1.86 3.76
N TYR A 33 8.78 -2.26 3.82
CA TYR A 33 9.78 -1.92 2.79
C TYR A 33 10.11 -3.11 1.88
N TYR A 34 9.80 -3.00 0.58
CA TYR A 34 10.00 -4.07 -0.41
C TYR A 34 10.84 -3.68 -1.64
N GLU A 35 11.23 -2.40 -1.79
CA GLU A 35 11.99 -1.89 -2.94
C GLU A 35 13.31 -2.64 -3.17
N ASN A 36 13.95 -3.17 -2.12
CA ASN A 36 15.18 -3.96 -2.23
C ASN A 36 15.01 -5.26 -3.03
N LEU A 37 13.78 -5.78 -3.17
CA LEU A 37 13.51 -6.99 -3.94
C LEU A 37 13.58 -6.77 -5.46
N LEU A 38 13.20 -5.57 -5.94
CA LEU A 38 13.04 -5.27 -7.37
C LEU A 38 14.15 -4.34 -7.91
N SER A 39 14.66 -3.46 -7.05
CA SER A 39 15.64 -2.44 -7.40
C SER A 39 17.01 -2.92 -7.91
N PRO A 40 17.53 -4.14 -7.61
CA PRO A 40 18.84 -4.56 -8.13
C PRO A 40 18.90 -4.58 -9.66
N ASN A 41 17.93 -5.21 -10.32
CA ASN A 41 17.92 -5.32 -11.78
C ASN A 41 17.59 -3.97 -12.44
N GLN A 42 16.68 -3.19 -11.85
CA GLN A 42 16.40 -1.83 -12.33
C GLN A 42 17.62 -0.92 -12.24
N SER A 43 18.42 -1.05 -11.17
CA SER A 43 19.70 -0.34 -11.03
C SER A 43 20.67 -0.70 -12.13
N ARG A 44 20.77 -2.00 -12.45
CA ARG A 44 21.64 -2.50 -13.53
C ARG A 44 21.22 -1.93 -14.88
N VAL A 45 19.92 -2.01 -15.22
CA VAL A 45 19.37 -1.45 -16.46
C VAL A 45 19.61 0.06 -16.53
N TRP A 46 19.32 0.80 -15.46
CA TRP A 46 19.56 2.24 -15.40
C TRP A 46 21.03 2.59 -15.62
N LYS A 47 21.96 1.90 -14.96
CA LYS A 47 23.40 2.13 -15.14
C LYS A 47 23.84 1.87 -16.59
N ALA A 48 23.29 0.86 -17.24
CA ALA A 48 23.64 0.50 -18.62
C ALA A 48 23.21 1.55 -19.65
N CYS A 49 22.05 2.19 -19.48
CA CYS A 49 21.51 3.10 -20.50
C CYS A 49 21.55 4.59 -20.12
N SER A 50 21.60 4.96 -18.83
CA SER A 50 21.35 6.35 -18.38
C SER A 50 22.21 7.43 -19.05
N ARG A 51 23.44 7.11 -19.46
CA ARG A 51 24.36 8.06 -20.11
C ARG A 51 23.96 8.45 -21.53
N THR A 52 23.12 7.66 -22.20
CA THR A 52 22.71 7.89 -23.59
C THR A 52 21.27 8.41 -23.70
N LEU A 53 20.59 8.62 -22.57
CA LEU A 53 19.17 8.95 -22.52
C LEU A 53 18.92 10.44 -22.23
N ARG A 54 17.95 11.03 -22.94
CA ARG A 54 17.32 12.30 -22.56
C ARG A 54 16.16 12.06 -21.59
N TRP A 55 15.71 13.13 -20.93
CA TRP A 55 14.60 13.12 -19.95
C TRP A 55 14.83 12.11 -18.82
N THR A 56 16.06 12.08 -18.30
CA THR A 56 16.54 11.07 -17.36
C THR A 56 15.69 10.96 -16.09
N ARG A 57 15.15 12.07 -15.58
CA ARG A 57 14.25 12.04 -14.41
C ARG A 57 12.95 11.27 -14.69
N LEU A 58 12.28 11.59 -15.81
CA LEU A 58 11.05 10.92 -16.23
C LEU A 58 11.29 9.45 -16.56
N ARG A 59 12.33 9.14 -17.34
CA ARG A 59 12.68 7.76 -17.67
C ARG A 59 13.06 6.94 -16.45
N ARG A 60 13.76 7.54 -15.48
CA ARG A 60 14.05 6.89 -14.21
C ARG A 60 12.75 6.64 -13.45
N PHE A 61 11.87 7.63 -13.33
CA PHE A 61 10.56 7.42 -12.69
C PHE A 61 9.80 6.25 -13.34
N GLY A 62 9.63 6.27 -14.67
CA GLY A 62 8.95 5.20 -15.40
C GLY A 62 9.63 3.84 -15.24
N LEU A 63 10.97 3.78 -15.25
CA LEU A 63 11.70 2.53 -15.04
C LEU A 63 11.44 1.92 -13.67
N PHE A 64 11.44 2.71 -12.60
CA PHE A 64 11.22 2.17 -11.26
C PHE A 64 9.73 1.89 -11.02
N PHE A 65 8.83 2.81 -11.41
CA PHE A 65 7.40 2.65 -11.21
C PHE A 65 6.75 1.59 -12.11
N LEU A 66 6.90 1.70 -13.44
CA LEU A 66 6.22 0.80 -14.38
C LEU A 66 6.87 -0.58 -14.40
N ALA A 67 8.19 -0.69 -14.21
CA ALA A 67 8.81 -2.00 -14.18
C ALA A 67 8.45 -2.76 -12.89
N ASP A 68 8.28 -2.09 -11.75
CA ASP A 68 7.76 -2.73 -10.54
C ASP A 68 6.35 -3.26 -10.77
N ALA A 69 5.44 -2.41 -11.27
CA ALA A 69 4.07 -2.83 -11.56
C ALA A 69 4.01 -4.01 -12.54
N GLY A 70 4.79 -3.94 -13.64
CA GLY A 70 4.87 -5.03 -14.61
C GLY A 70 5.47 -6.31 -14.03
N ALA A 71 6.49 -6.21 -13.17
CA ALA A 71 7.12 -7.36 -12.54
C ALA A 71 6.19 -8.04 -11.52
N LEU A 72 5.38 -7.26 -10.80
CA LEU A 72 4.44 -7.78 -9.80
C LEU A 72 3.26 -8.52 -10.44
N GLU A 73 2.77 -8.05 -11.58
CA GLU A 73 1.66 -8.74 -12.27
C GLU A 73 2.15 -9.89 -13.17
N SER A 74 3.38 -9.81 -13.68
CA SER A 74 3.97 -10.87 -14.50
C SER A 74 4.24 -12.13 -13.69
N ARG A 75 3.63 -13.25 -14.10
CA ARG A 75 3.85 -14.58 -13.51
C ARG A 75 3.54 -14.64 -12.00
N LYS A 76 2.57 -13.86 -11.52
CA LYS A 76 2.16 -13.83 -10.11
C LYS A 76 1.62 -15.16 -9.54
N SER A 77 1.29 -16.12 -10.40
CA SER A 77 0.90 -17.48 -10.01
C SER A 77 2.08 -18.40 -9.69
N GLU A 78 3.32 -18.00 -10.04
CA GLU A 78 4.50 -18.78 -9.72
C GLU A 78 4.84 -18.65 -8.22
N PRO A 79 5.20 -19.74 -7.52
CA PRO A 79 5.48 -19.72 -6.09
C PRO A 79 6.53 -18.68 -5.66
N ASP A 80 7.66 -18.55 -6.37
CA ASP A 80 8.72 -17.57 -6.07
C ASP A 80 8.63 -16.29 -6.94
N SER A 81 7.40 -15.88 -7.30
CA SER A 81 7.20 -14.66 -8.08
C SER A 81 7.61 -13.41 -7.29
N ALA A 82 7.85 -12.30 -8.01
CA ALA A 82 8.01 -10.99 -7.38
C ALA A 82 6.79 -10.64 -6.49
N TYR A 83 5.59 -11.03 -6.94
CA TYR A 83 4.35 -10.89 -6.19
C TYR A 83 4.42 -11.62 -4.84
N THR A 84 4.74 -12.92 -4.83
CA THR A 84 4.82 -13.70 -3.59
C THR A 84 5.84 -13.10 -2.62
N ARG A 85 7.03 -12.72 -3.09
CA ARG A 85 8.07 -12.16 -2.22
C ARG A 85 7.67 -10.83 -1.58
N VAL A 86 6.94 -9.98 -2.29
CA VAL A 86 6.38 -8.75 -1.71
C VAL A 86 5.26 -9.07 -0.71
N GLN A 87 4.40 -10.05 -1.01
CA GLN A 87 3.36 -10.52 -0.10
C GLN A 87 3.95 -11.09 1.21
N ILE A 88 5.06 -11.84 1.13
CA ILE A 88 5.81 -12.31 2.31
C ILE A 88 6.26 -11.12 3.17
N ARG A 89 6.78 -10.05 2.58
CA ARG A 89 7.20 -8.85 3.34
C ARG A 89 6.03 -8.19 4.09
N ILE A 90 4.85 -8.13 3.48
CA ILE A 90 3.64 -7.64 4.14
C ILE A 90 3.25 -8.57 5.29
N ALA A 91 3.23 -9.88 5.04
CA ALA A 91 2.90 -10.89 6.04
C ALA A 91 3.85 -10.86 7.25
N GLN A 92 5.16 -10.75 7.03
CA GLN A 92 6.16 -10.61 8.09
C GLN A 92 5.86 -9.40 8.99
N THR A 93 5.57 -8.25 8.38
CA THR A 93 5.27 -7.00 9.10
C THR A 93 3.98 -7.13 9.92
N LEU A 94 2.94 -7.72 9.34
CA LEU A 94 1.66 -7.96 10.03
C LEU A 94 1.79 -9.01 11.14
N TYR A 95 2.60 -10.04 10.92
CA TYR A 95 2.91 -11.06 11.92
C TYR A 95 3.63 -10.45 13.12
N GLU A 96 4.70 -9.68 12.90
CA GLU A 96 5.43 -8.98 13.96
C GLU A 96 4.53 -8.02 14.74
N ALA A 97 3.66 -7.28 14.05
CA ALA A 97 2.66 -6.42 14.67
C ALA A 97 1.70 -7.24 15.54
N CYS A 98 1.14 -8.34 15.01
CA CYS A 98 0.28 -9.26 15.76
C CYS A 98 0.94 -9.81 17.02
N ARG A 99 2.22 -10.19 16.93
CA ARG A 99 3.01 -10.71 18.06
C ARG A 99 3.25 -9.64 19.12
N THR A 100 3.40 -8.39 18.70
CA THR A 100 3.67 -7.24 19.59
C THR A 100 2.40 -6.75 20.27
N THR A 101 1.30 -6.62 19.54
CA THR A 101 0.06 -6.00 20.04
C THR A 101 -1.01 -7.00 20.44
N GLY A 102 -0.88 -8.27 20.04
CA GLY A 102 -1.93 -9.29 20.14
C GLY A 102 -2.89 -9.28 18.94
N PRO A 103 -3.55 -10.42 18.66
CA PRO A 103 -4.37 -10.63 17.45
C PRO A 103 -5.69 -9.85 17.43
N ASN A 104 -6.15 -9.33 18.57
CA ASN A 104 -7.40 -8.57 18.63
C ASN A 104 -7.20 -7.06 18.56
N SER A 105 -5.95 -6.59 18.40
CA SER A 105 -5.65 -5.17 18.36
C SER A 105 -6.18 -4.52 17.10
N PRO A 106 -6.77 -3.31 17.19
CA PRO A 106 -7.23 -2.55 16.03
C PRO A 106 -6.09 -2.33 15.02
N LEU A 107 -6.35 -2.67 13.75
CA LEU A 107 -5.36 -2.50 12.68
C LEU A 107 -5.71 -1.26 11.84
N VAL A 108 -4.69 -0.44 11.56
CA VAL A 108 -4.73 0.68 10.61
C VAL A 108 -3.67 0.46 9.56
N LEU A 109 -4.07 0.49 8.29
CA LEU A 109 -3.15 0.31 7.16
C LEU A 109 -3.11 1.58 6.32
N ILE A 110 -1.90 2.00 5.95
CA ILE A 110 -1.66 3.19 5.16
C ILE A 110 -0.85 2.79 3.93
N ALA A 111 -1.39 3.05 2.75
CA ALA A 111 -0.77 2.75 1.48
C ALA A 111 -0.66 4.01 0.62
N HIS A 112 0.39 4.06 -0.19
CA HIS A 112 0.67 5.17 -1.07
C HIS A 112 1.09 4.65 -2.45
N SER A 113 0.62 5.29 -3.53
CA SER A 113 1.03 4.96 -4.89
C SER A 113 0.80 3.47 -5.21
N LEU A 114 1.78 2.78 -5.80
CA LEU A 114 1.76 1.35 -6.11
C LEU A 114 1.49 0.48 -4.87
N GLY A 115 1.85 0.93 -3.67
CA GLY A 115 1.51 0.25 -2.43
C GLY A 115 0.00 0.06 -2.26
N CYS A 116 -0.83 0.93 -2.82
CA CYS A 116 -2.29 0.80 -2.76
C CYS A 116 -2.78 -0.43 -3.53
N GLN A 117 -2.29 -0.63 -4.76
CA GLN A 117 -2.61 -1.83 -5.55
C GLN A 117 -2.08 -3.10 -4.85
N ILE A 118 -0.82 -3.07 -4.41
CA ILE A 118 -0.19 -4.22 -3.75
C ILE A 118 -0.99 -4.64 -2.52
N LEU A 119 -1.33 -3.69 -1.64
CA LEU A 119 -2.06 -3.96 -0.42
C LEU A 119 -3.50 -4.40 -0.70
N SER A 120 -4.19 -3.75 -1.65
CA SER A 120 -5.54 -4.14 -2.05
C SER A 120 -5.56 -5.59 -2.58
N ASN A 121 -4.58 -5.96 -3.41
CA ASN A 121 -4.46 -7.32 -3.93
C ASN A 121 -4.12 -8.32 -2.81
N TYR A 122 -3.23 -7.97 -1.87
CA TYR A 122 -2.94 -8.79 -0.68
C TYR A 122 -4.22 -9.12 0.11
N LEU A 123 -5.03 -8.11 0.43
CA LEU A 123 -6.26 -8.29 1.18
C LEU A 123 -7.33 -9.05 0.38
N TRP A 124 -7.43 -8.79 -0.92
CA TRP A 124 -8.34 -9.51 -1.82
C TRP A 124 -8.03 -11.00 -1.88
N ASP A 125 -6.75 -11.36 -2.01
CA ASP A 125 -6.32 -12.76 -2.04
C ASP A 125 -6.51 -13.44 -0.68
N ALA A 126 -6.28 -12.72 0.42
CA ALA A 126 -6.58 -13.19 1.76
C ALA A 126 -8.07 -13.54 1.92
N GLN A 127 -8.96 -12.67 1.46
CA GLN A 127 -10.41 -12.87 1.52
C GLN A 127 -10.85 -14.08 0.68
N LYS A 128 -10.25 -14.27 -0.50
CA LYS A 128 -10.50 -15.47 -1.31
C LYS A 128 -10.07 -16.74 -0.58
N TYR A 129 -8.89 -16.72 0.03
CA TYR A 129 -8.41 -17.84 0.84
C TYR A 129 -9.36 -18.15 2.00
N LEU A 130 -9.75 -17.14 2.79
CA LEU A 130 -10.65 -17.35 3.93
C LEU A 130 -12.04 -17.87 3.51
N LYS A 131 -12.54 -17.44 2.35
CA LYS A 131 -13.85 -17.86 1.85
C LYS A 131 -13.84 -19.24 1.18
N HIS A 132 -12.75 -19.60 0.51
CA HIS A 132 -12.70 -20.76 -0.39
C HIS A 132 -11.63 -21.80 -0.04
N GLY A 133 -10.81 -21.55 0.99
CA GLY A 133 -9.67 -22.37 1.38
C GLY A 133 -8.46 -22.26 0.44
N ARG A 134 -8.52 -21.43 -0.61
CA ARG A 134 -7.41 -21.18 -1.55
C ARG A 134 -7.54 -19.83 -2.27
N SER A 135 -6.41 -19.17 -2.50
CA SER A 135 -6.22 -18.21 -3.59
C SER A 135 -5.45 -18.85 -4.75
N ASN A 136 -5.42 -18.19 -5.92
CA ASN A 136 -4.68 -18.66 -7.10
C ASN A 136 -3.26 -18.08 -7.20
N VAL A 137 -2.90 -17.13 -6.33
CA VAL A 137 -1.65 -16.35 -6.42
C VAL A 137 -1.12 -15.98 -5.03
N GLY A 138 0.18 -15.72 -4.95
CA GLY A 138 0.87 -15.23 -3.75
C GLY A 138 0.84 -16.20 -2.57
N ILE A 139 1.11 -15.67 -1.37
CA ILE A 139 1.17 -16.49 -0.14
C ILE A 139 -0.16 -17.15 0.21
N TRP A 140 -1.27 -16.59 -0.28
CA TRP A 140 -2.62 -17.05 0.01
C TRP A 140 -3.03 -18.27 -0.82
N THR A 141 -2.15 -18.84 -1.65
CA THR A 141 -2.35 -20.17 -2.21
C THR A 141 -2.32 -21.24 -1.12
N ASP A 142 -1.33 -21.17 -0.24
CA ASP A 142 -1.19 -21.97 0.98
C ASP A 142 -0.31 -21.21 1.98
N PRO A 143 -0.88 -20.42 2.89
CA PRO A 143 -0.12 -19.64 3.87
C PRO A 143 0.79 -20.49 4.76
N LYS A 144 0.44 -21.77 4.99
CA LYS A 144 1.24 -22.67 5.81
C LYS A 144 2.55 -23.06 5.11
N GLN A 145 2.53 -23.17 3.78
CA GLN A 145 3.73 -23.44 2.99
C GLN A 145 4.78 -22.34 3.17
N TYR A 146 4.35 -21.08 3.33
CA TYR A 146 5.23 -19.93 3.48
C TYR A 146 5.50 -19.56 4.95
N ALA A 147 5.05 -20.37 5.93
CA ALA A 147 5.17 -20.03 7.34
C ALA A 147 6.63 -19.87 7.81
N SER A 148 7.57 -20.63 7.24
CA SER A 148 9.02 -20.47 7.52
C SER A 148 9.62 -19.19 6.94
N ASP A 149 9.01 -18.63 5.90
CA ASP A 149 9.44 -17.34 5.34
C ASP A 149 8.83 -16.16 6.11
N ILE A 150 7.75 -16.40 6.86
CA ILE A 150 6.98 -15.36 7.57
C ILE A 150 7.31 -15.31 9.05
N THR A 151 7.59 -16.46 9.67
CA THR A 151 7.71 -16.63 11.12
C THR A 151 8.98 -17.37 11.50
N ASP A 152 9.55 -17.06 12.67
CA ASP A 152 10.70 -17.80 13.21
C ASP A 152 10.34 -19.24 13.63
N SER A 153 9.08 -19.50 13.98
CA SER A 153 8.62 -20.83 14.44
C SER A 153 8.36 -21.80 13.28
N GLY A 154 8.26 -21.30 12.05
CA GLY A 154 7.81 -22.08 10.88
C GLY A 154 6.34 -22.48 10.94
N THR A 155 5.53 -21.86 11.81
CA THR A 155 4.10 -22.17 11.97
C THR A 155 3.27 -20.91 12.15
N LEU A 156 2.03 -20.94 11.67
CA LEU A 156 1.06 -19.86 11.82
C LEU A 156 -0.18 -20.39 12.57
N SER A 157 -0.51 -19.76 13.70
CA SER A 157 -1.77 -20.02 14.39
C SER A 157 -2.97 -19.46 13.61
N HIS A 158 -4.18 -19.87 14.00
CA HIS A 158 -5.41 -19.35 13.39
C HIS A 158 -5.54 -17.83 13.57
N ASP A 159 -5.27 -17.33 14.76
CA ASP A 159 -5.43 -15.91 15.11
C ASP A 159 -4.39 -15.04 14.39
N GLU A 160 -3.14 -15.50 14.26
CA GLU A 160 -2.11 -14.80 13.49
C GLU A 160 -2.48 -14.74 12.00
N LEU A 161 -2.98 -15.85 11.44
CA LEU A 161 -3.44 -15.90 10.06
C LEU A 161 -4.63 -14.98 9.81
N ALA A 162 -5.59 -14.93 10.75
CA ALA A 162 -6.72 -14.02 10.70
C ALA A 162 -6.26 -12.55 10.77
N PHE A 163 -5.32 -12.22 11.66
CA PHE A 163 -4.76 -10.87 11.80
C PHE A 163 -4.06 -10.43 10.52
N MET A 164 -3.22 -11.30 9.95
CA MET A 164 -2.59 -11.08 8.65
C MET A 164 -3.63 -10.85 7.54
N ALA A 165 -4.76 -11.56 7.57
CA ALA A 165 -5.87 -11.33 6.62
C ALA A 165 -6.68 -10.05 6.89
N GLY A 166 -6.36 -9.31 7.95
CA GLY A 166 -6.96 -8.01 8.27
C GLY A 166 -8.29 -8.07 9.01
N HIS A 167 -8.59 -9.12 9.78
CA HIS A 167 -9.91 -9.21 10.45
C HIS A 167 -10.19 -8.05 11.42
N THR A 168 -9.16 -7.46 12.04
CA THR A 168 -9.26 -6.28 12.91
C THR A 168 -9.05 -4.95 12.18
N LEU A 169 -8.96 -4.95 10.84
CA LEU A 169 -8.73 -3.74 10.05
C LEU A 169 -9.89 -2.75 10.27
N ARG A 170 -9.58 -1.62 10.91
CA ARG A 170 -10.52 -0.53 11.18
C ARG A 170 -10.46 0.51 10.08
N TYR A 171 -9.25 0.87 9.66
CA TYR A 171 -9.03 1.95 8.71
C TYR A 171 -8.02 1.56 7.65
N LEU A 172 -8.40 1.73 6.39
CA LEU A 172 -7.49 1.71 5.24
C LEU A 172 -7.38 3.13 4.68
N TYR A 173 -6.18 3.68 4.75
CA TYR A 173 -5.82 4.97 4.18
C TYR A 173 -5.04 4.74 2.88
N THR A 174 -5.57 5.19 1.75
CA THR A 174 -4.83 5.24 0.48
C THR A 174 -4.54 6.68 0.10
N THR A 175 -3.34 6.95 -0.42
CA THR A 175 -2.91 8.29 -0.82
C THR A 175 -2.26 8.24 -2.20
N GLY A 176 -2.63 9.14 -3.11
CA GLY A 176 -2.13 9.08 -4.49
C GLY A 176 -2.38 7.71 -5.12
N CYS A 177 -3.57 7.14 -4.90
CA CYS A 177 -3.88 5.76 -5.26
C CYS A 177 -3.95 5.58 -6.79
N ASN A 178 -3.22 4.60 -7.30
CA ASN A 178 -3.08 4.32 -8.73
C ASN A 178 -3.87 3.08 -9.19
N ILE A 179 -4.69 2.48 -8.33
CA ILE A 179 -5.56 1.33 -8.68
C ILE A 179 -6.32 1.55 -10.01
N PRO A 180 -6.92 2.74 -10.28
CA PRO A 180 -7.62 2.99 -11.53
C PRO A 180 -6.78 2.74 -12.78
N MET A 181 -5.47 3.01 -12.74
CA MET A 181 -4.57 2.77 -13.88
C MET A 181 -4.42 1.28 -14.21
N PHE A 182 -4.55 0.40 -13.23
CA PHE A 182 -4.37 -1.04 -13.40
C PHE A 182 -5.65 -1.76 -13.78
N VAL A 183 -6.79 -1.26 -13.32
CA VAL A 183 -8.08 -1.91 -13.55
C VAL A 183 -8.83 -1.37 -14.78
N ALA A 184 -8.46 -0.19 -15.29
CA ALA A 184 -9.15 0.45 -16.43
C ALA A 184 -9.18 -0.39 -17.72
N GLY A 185 -8.27 -1.37 -17.86
CA GLY A 185 -8.25 -2.30 -18.99
C GLY A 185 -9.12 -3.55 -18.81
N HIS A 186 -9.75 -3.74 -17.65
CA HIS A 186 -10.62 -4.88 -17.38
C HIS A 186 -12.07 -4.60 -17.77
N ASP A 187 -12.85 -5.67 -17.93
CA ASP A 187 -14.31 -5.54 -18.03
C ASP A 187 -14.86 -4.86 -16.77
N GLN A 188 -15.75 -3.88 -16.94
CA GLN A 188 -16.29 -3.11 -15.83
C GLN A 188 -16.96 -3.99 -14.76
N SER A 189 -17.59 -5.09 -15.17
CA SER A 189 -18.23 -6.05 -14.24
C SER A 189 -17.23 -6.84 -13.38
N ALA A 190 -15.94 -6.80 -13.72
CA ALA A 190 -14.87 -7.45 -12.98
C ALA A 190 -14.13 -6.47 -12.02
N ILE A 191 -14.48 -5.17 -12.02
CA ILE A 191 -13.82 -4.15 -11.21
C ILE A 191 -14.54 -4.04 -9.85
N GLU A 192 -14.08 -4.82 -8.89
CA GLU A 192 -14.64 -4.89 -7.54
C GLU A 192 -13.56 -4.58 -6.48
N PRO A 193 -13.91 -3.90 -5.37
CA PRO A 193 -13.01 -3.72 -4.25
C PRO A 193 -12.99 -4.96 -3.36
N ILE A 194 -12.04 -5.02 -2.42
CA ILE A 194 -12.13 -5.96 -1.29
C ILE A 194 -13.50 -5.87 -0.60
N SER A 195 -13.96 -6.96 0.00
CA SER A 195 -15.11 -6.91 0.91
C SER A 195 -14.71 -6.20 2.22
N PRO A 196 -15.63 -5.53 2.93
CA PRO A 196 -15.32 -4.98 4.24
C PRO A 196 -14.90 -6.12 5.20
N PRO A 197 -13.69 -6.09 5.80
CA PRO A 197 -13.23 -7.17 6.67
C PRO A 197 -14.07 -7.35 7.93
N ASN A 198 -14.73 -6.28 8.40
CA ASN A 198 -15.66 -6.27 9.52
C ASN A 198 -16.62 -5.07 9.40
N ALA A 199 -17.62 -5.01 10.28
CA ALA A 199 -18.66 -3.97 10.25
C ALA A 199 -18.15 -2.55 10.56
N ASN A 200 -16.97 -2.42 11.17
CA ASN A 200 -16.40 -1.13 11.59
C ASN A 200 -15.28 -0.65 10.66
N PHE A 201 -15.09 -1.32 9.51
CA PHE A 201 -14.08 -0.97 8.52
C PHE A 201 -14.46 0.29 7.75
N LYS A 202 -13.49 1.20 7.56
CA LYS A 202 -13.60 2.36 6.67
C LYS A 202 -12.39 2.46 5.75
N TRP A 203 -12.63 2.78 4.48
CA TRP A 203 -11.60 3.07 3.51
C TRP A 203 -11.64 4.55 3.13
N HIS A 204 -10.59 5.29 3.49
CA HIS A 204 -10.36 6.67 3.09
C HIS A 204 -9.32 6.75 1.98
N ASN A 205 -9.68 7.32 0.84
CA ASN A 205 -8.77 7.54 -0.28
C ASN A 205 -8.53 9.03 -0.50
N PHE A 206 -7.28 9.48 -0.36
CA PHE A 206 -6.89 10.87 -0.58
C PHE A 206 -6.19 11.02 -1.92
N TYR A 207 -6.66 11.96 -2.73
CA TYR A 207 -6.08 12.27 -4.04
C TYR A 207 -6.00 13.78 -4.26
N ASP A 208 -4.96 14.22 -4.95
CA ASP A 208 -4.76 15.58 -5.41
C ASP A 208 -5.10 15.64 -6.90
N LYS A 209 -5.87 16.64 -7.33
CA LYS A 209 -6.24 16.83 -8.74
C LYS A 209 -5.01 17.07 -9.64
N ASP A 210 -3.93 17.58 -9.07
CA ASP A 210 -2.67 17.83 -9.77
C ASP A 210 -1.70 16.64 -9.70
N ASP A 211 -2.09 15.52 -9.09
CA ASP A 211 -1.31 14.29 -9.06
C ASP A 211 -1.74 13.33 -10.19
N PRO A 212 -0.94 13.15 -11.25
CA PRO A 212 -1.31 12.30 -12.40
C PRO A 212 -1.41 10.81 -12.06
N LEU A 213 -0.97 10.39 -10.87
CA LEU A 213 -1.01 9.01 -10.40
C LEU A 213 -2.05 8.78 -9.29
N GLY A 214 -2.64 9.85 -8.76
CA GLY A 214 -3.63 9.81 -7.70
C GLY A 214 -5.02 9.96 -8.26
N TRP A 215 -5.86 8.94 -8.06
CA TRP A 215 -7.20 8.90 -8.66
C TRP A 215 -8.27 8.64 -7.58
N PRO A 216 -9.51 9.14 -7.79
CA PRO A 216 -10.65 8.70 -7.00
C PRO A 216 -10.97 7.23 -7.28
N LEU A 217 -11.39 6.48 -6.26
CA LEU A 217 -11.71 5.05 -6.39
C LEU A 217 -13.20 4.78 -6.47
N SER A 218 -14.04 5.61 -5.83
CA SER A 218 -15.50 5.44 -5.79
C SER A 218 -16.14 5.37 -7.17
N ILE A 219 -15.51 5.99 -8.17
CA ILE A 219 -15.99 6.02 -9.56
C ILE A 219 -15.80 4.71 -10.32
N LEU A 220 -15.00 3.76 -9.80
CA LEU A 220 -14.63 2.54 -10.51
C LEU A 220 -15.83 1.61 -10.70
N SER A 221 -16.69 1.50 -9.68
CA SER A 221 -17.90 0.68 -9.73
C SER A 221 -18.86 1.02 -8.57
N PRO A 222 -20.13 0.57 -8.61
CA PRO A 222 -21.07 0.79 -7.52
C PRO A 222 -20.64 0.20 -6.16
N SER A 223 -19.82 -0.85 -6.15
CA SER A 223 -19.29 -1.44 -4.93
C SER A 223 -18.14 -0.62 -4.37
N TYR A 224 -17.25 -0.09 -5.21
CA TYR A 224 -16.25 0.90 -4.78
C TYR A 224 -16.92 2.14 -4.18
N ALA A 225 -17.98 2.66 -4.82
CA ALA A 225 -18.74 3.82 -4.32
C ALA A 225 -19.37 3.61 -2.94
N LYS A 226 -19.71 2.37 -2.58
CA LYS A 226 -20.26 2.02 -1.26
C LYS A 226 -19.19 1.88 -0.19
N LEU A 227 -17.96 1.51 -0.57
CA LEU A 227 -16.91 1.14 0.37
C LEU A 227 -15.90 2.27 0.61
N VAL A 228 -15.59 3.06 -0.42
CA VAL A 228 -14.51 4.04 -0.39
C VAL A 228 -15.05 5.45 -0.25
N SER A 229 -14.53 6.17 0.74
CA SER A 229 -14.69 7.62 0.87
C SER A 229 -13.52 8.33 0.22
N ASP A 230 -13.73 8.91 -0.96
CA ASP A 230 -12.73 9.73 -1.65
C ASP A 230 -12.67 11.16 -1.08
N HIS A 231 -11.46 11.60 -0.78
CA HIS A 231 -11.14 12.93 -0.24
C HIS A 231 -10.18 13.65 -1.18
N GLN A 232 -10.62 14.80 -1.69
CA GLN A 232 -9.75 15.64 -2.51
C GLN A 232 -8.87 16.53 -1.61
N VAL A 233 -7.57 16.55 -1.85
CA VAL A 233 -6.59 17.39 -1.12
C VAL A 233 -5.75 18.23 -2.08
N ASN A 234 -4.88 19.10 -1.55
CA ASN A 234 -3.92 19.89 -2.31
C ASN A 234 -2.51 19.72 -1.72
N ALA A 235 -1.96 18.51 -1.91
CA ALA A 235 -0.63 18.13 -1.43
C ALA A 235 0.49 18.83 -2.23
N SER A 236 0.19 19.38 -3.42
CA SER A 236 1.17 20.00 -4.32
C SER A 236 1.62 21.41 -3.93
N GLY A 237 0.85 22.15 -3.11
CA GLY A 237 1.22 23.49 -2.64
C GLY A 237 0.79 24.64 -3.56
N GLY A 238 -0.20 24.43 -4.42
CA GLY A 238 -0.86 25.49 -5.20
C GLY A 238 -0.14 25.97 -6.47
N TRP A 239 -0.71 27.02 -7.09
CA TRP A 239 -0.37 27.52 -8.44
C TRP A 239 1.11 27.85 -8.72
N LEU A 240 1.86 28.32 -7.70
CA LEU A 240 3.30 28.61 -7.82
C LEU A 240 4.14 27.33 -7.87
N ALA A 241 3.72 26.26 -7.17
CA ALA A 241 4.33 24.95 -7.31
C ALA A 241 4.01 24.35 -8.68
N TRP A 242 2.78 24.50 -9.17
CA TRP A 242 2.33 24.06 -10.50
C TRP A 242 3.18 24.62 -11.66
N LEU A 243 3.51 25.92 -11.65
CA LEU A 243 4.39 26.54 -12.66
C LEU A 243 5.83 26.01 -12.64
N LEU A 244 6.32 25.59 -11.47
CA LEU A 244 7.64 24.96 -11.31
C LEU A 244 7.60 23.43 -11.47
N ALA A 245 6.40 22.85 -11.47
CA ALA A 245 6.12 21.42 -11.41
C ALA A 245 5.53 20.86 -12.70
N SER A 246 5.67 21.53 -13.84
CA SER A 246 5.38 20.93 -15.14
C SER A 246 6.15 19.59 -15.23
N TRP A 247 5.46 18.48 -14.96
CA TRP A 247 6.01 17.12 -14.79
C TRP A 247 6.86 16.82 -13.54
N ASN A 248 6.61 17.44 -12.39
CA ASN A 248 7.33 17.11 -11.15
C ASN A 248 6.49 16.20 -10.24
N PRO A 249 6.87 14.92 -10.04
CA PRO A 249 6.21 13.95 -9.13
C PRO A 249 6.27 14.32 -7.63
N LEU A 250 6.51 15.59 -7.29
CA LEU A 250 6.67 16.05 -5.92
C LEU A 250 5.35 16.03 -5.15
N SER A 251 4.20 16.34 -5.80
CA SER A 251 2.87 16.26 -5.18
C SER A 251 2.58 14.84 -4.70
N HIS A 252 2.91 13.85 -5.53
CA HIS A 252 2.78 12.44 -5.21
C HIS A 252 3.52 12.07 -3.91
N GLY A 253 4.73 12.58 -3.70
CA GLY A 253 5.49 12.31 -2.46
C GLY A 253 5.08 13.12 -1.22
N ARG A 254 4.05 13.97 -1.28
CA ARG A 254 3.74 14.97 -0.24
C ARG A 254 2.47 14.73 0.56
N TYR A 255 1.63 13.76 0.20
CA TYR A 255 0.38 13.48 0.93
C TYR A 255 0.59 13.33 2.45
N TRP A 256 1.64 12.63 2.88
CA TRP A 256 1.91 12.40 4.30
C TRP A 256 2.48 13.61 5.05
N GLN A 257 2.60 14.76 4.39
CA GLN A 257 2.90 16.05 5.01
C GLN A 257 1.68 16.98 5.00
N ASP A 258 0.63 16.59 4.27
CA ASP A 258 -0.59 17.37 4.16
C ASP A 258 -1.43 17.23 5.44
N LYS A 259 -1.83 18.37 6.01
CA LYS A 259 -2.65 18.41 7.21
C LYS A 259 -4.03 17.78 7.00
N ASP A 260 -4.57 17.86 5.78
CA ASP A 260 -5.89 17.34 5.43
C ASP A 260 -5.87 15.80 5.33
N VAL A 261 -4.67 15.20 5.22
CA VAL A 261 -4.45 13.75 5.36
C VAL A 261 -4.09 13.38 6.81
N LEU A 262 -3.18 14.13 7.43
CA LEU A 262 -2.65 13.82 8.77
C LEU A 262 -3.68 14.01 9.90
N ALA A 263 -4.55 15.02 9.81
CA ALA A 263 -5.51 15.29 10.88
C ALA A 263 -6.59 14.20 11.00
N PRO A 264 -7.27 13.78 9.90
CA PRO A 264 -8.20 12.65 9.97
C PRO A 264 -7.52 11.35 10.42
N LEU A 265 -6.31 11.07 9.91
CA LEU A 265 -5.55 9.89 10.32
C LEU A 265 -5.27 9.88 11.82
N ARG A 266 -4.83 11.02 12.38
CA ARG A 266 -4.63 11.16 13.82
C ARG A 266 -5.93 10.90 14.58
N ASP A 267 -7.04 11.51 14.17
CA ASP A 267 -8.31 11.39 14.89
C ASP A 267 -8.83 9.95 14.90
N ASP A 268 -8.72 9.27 13.76
CA ASP A 268 -9.09 7.86 13.65
C ASP A 268 -8.17 6.97 14.50
N VAL A 269 -6.85 7.19 14.48
CA VAL A 269 -5.91 6.43 15.32
C VAL A 269 -6.17 6.69 16.81
N ALA A 270 -6.34 7.95 17.21
CA ALA A 270 -6.65 8.33 18.58
C ALA A 270 -7.95 7.72 19.09
N SER A 271 -8.95 7.53 18.21
CA SER A 271 -10.22 6.89 18.58
C SER A 271 -10.11 5.39 18.89
N LEU A 272 -8.95 4.77 18.60
CA LEU A 272 -8.67 3.35 18.82
C LEU A 272 -7.75 3.08 20.02
N LEU A 273 -7.18 4.13 20.62
CA LEU A 273 -6.28 4.09 21.79
C LEU A 273 -7.07 4.35 23.07
#